data_AF-A0A958AMV4-F1
#
_entry.id   AF-A0A958AMV4-F1
#
_cell.length_a   1.000
_cell.length_b   1.000
_cell.length_c   1.000
_cell.angle_alpha   90.00
_cell.angle_beta   90.00
_cell.angle_gamma   90.00
#
_symmetry.space_group_name_H-M   'P 1'
#
loop_
_entity.id
_entity.type
_entity.pdbx_description
1 polymer ?
#
loop_
_entity_poly.entity_id
_entity_poly.type
_entity_poly.pdbx_seq_one_letter_code
_entity_poly.pdbx_strand_id
1 'polypeptide(L)'
;MMDQQQVQALLEQVASGACDVQSAVARLRVLPFEALADVTIDHHRTLRWGFPEVIFGAGKTPEQVATIFARLSELHPRVLATRVTLAHYQATKALVPDLNYHEMARSIWLDREAERARNAGVVVVA
;
A
#
# COMPACT_ATOMS: atom_id res chain seq x y z
N MET A 1 6.23 1.94 -11.52
CA MET A 1 4.77 2.13 -11.34
C MET A 1 4.46 3.58 -11.65
N MET A 2 3.30 3.90 -12.25
CA MET A 2 2.94 5.28 -12.57
C MET A 2 2.29 5.99 -11.37
N ASP A 3 2.92 7.04 -10.85
CA ASP A 3 2.35 7.95 -9.86
C ASP A 3 1.47 9.05 -10.50
N GLN A 4 0.89 9.93 -9.69
CA GLN A 4 0.00 11.00 -10.18
C GLN A 4 0.69 11.94 -11.17
N GLN A 5 1.98 12.27 -10.96
CA GLN A 5 2.74 13.13 -11.87
C GLN A 5 3.00 12.41 -13.20
N GLN A 6 3.28 11.11 -13.17
CA GLN A 6 3.49 10.31 -14.37
C GLN A 6 2.21 10.10 -15.17
N VAL A 7 1.07 9.95 -14.51
CA VAL A 7 -0.25 9.92 -15.17
C VAL A 7 -0.56 11.27 -15.81
N GLN A 8 -0.32 12.38 -15.10
CA GLN A 8 -0.53 13.72 -15.65
C GLN A 8 0.36 13.98 -16.88
N ALA A 9 1.65 13.64 -16.79
CA ALA A 9 2.58 13.78 -17.91
C ALA A 9 2.16 12.92 -19.12
N LEU A 10 1.65 11.71 -18.89
CA LEU A 10 1.13 10.86 -19.97
C LEU A 10 -0.11 11.48 -20.63
N LEU A 11 -1.01 12.08 -19.85
CA LEU A 11 -2.19 12.78 -20.38
C LEU A 11 -1.81 14.04 -21.16
N GLU A 12 -0.81 14.79 -20.71
CA GLU A 12 -0.26 15.94 -21.45
C GLU A 12 0.37 15.51 -22.77
N GLN A 13 1.08 14.37 -22.80
CA GLN A 13 1.62 13.78 -24.03
C GLN A 13 0.52 13.34 -25.01
N VAL A 14 -0.61 12.83 -24.51
CA VAL A 14 -1.77 12.51 -25.36
C VAL A 14 -2.41 13.79 -25.90
N ALA A 15 -2.60 14.81 -25.06
CA ALA A 15 -3.17 16.09 -25.45
C ALA A 15 -2.30 16.83 -26.49
N SER A 16 -0.98 16.70 -26.40
CA SER A 16 -0.03 17.28 -27.36
C SER A 16 0.16 16.44 -28.63
N GLY A 17 -0.46 15.27 -28.73
CA GLY A 17 -0.28 14.33 -29.85
C GLY A 17 1.07 13.60 -29.86
N ALA A 18 1.87 13.71 -28.81
CA ALA A 18 3.16 13.02 -28.67
C ALA A 18 3.01 11.54 -28.32
N CYS A 19 1.83 11.14 -27.80
CA CYS A 19 1.46 9.76 -27.55
C CYS A 19 0.05 9.51 -28.07
N ASP A 20 -0.16 8.44 -28.84
CA ASP A 20 -1.50 8.06 -29.26
C ASP A 20 -2.27 7.41 -28.09
N VAL A 21 -3.60 7.49 -28.16
CA VAL A 21 -4.48 6.98 -27.11
C VAL A 21 -4.28 5.48 -26.86
N GLN A 22 -3.99 4.67 -27.88
CA GLN A 22 -3.79 3.23 -27.71
C GLN A 22 -2.49 2.94 -26.95
N SER A 23 -1.41 3.65 -27.26
CA SER A 23 -0.15 3.57 -26.52
C SER A 23 -0.28 4.05 -25.08
N ALA A 24 -1.04 5.12 -24.83
CA ALA A 24 -1.33 5.59 -23.48
C ALA A 24 -2.16 4.56 -22.70
N VAL A 25 -3.19 3.98 -23.33
CA VAL A 25 -3.99 2.89 -22.73
C VAL A 25 -3.12 1.67 -22.45
N ALA A 26 -2.17 1.30 -23.31
CA ALA A 26 -1.25 0.19 -23.07
C ALA A 26 -0.34 0.44 -21.86
N ARG A 27 0.15 1.69 -21.70
CA ARG A 27 0.95 2.11 -20.53
C ARG A 27 0.12 2.15 -19.23
N LEU A 28 -1.14 2.57 -19.32
CA LEU A 28 -2.09 2.55 -18.21
C LEU A 28 -2.60 1.13 -17.88
N ARG A 29 -2.61 0.22 -18.87
CA ARG A 29 -2.99 -1.19 -18.75
C ARG A 29 -1.96 -2.06 -18.04
N VAL A 30 -0.79 -1.52 -17.71
CA VAL A 30 0.10 -2.16 -16.73
C VAL A 30 -0.62 -2.09 -15.40
N LEU A 31 -1.50 -3.06 -15.20
CA LEU A 31 -2.34 -3.25 -14.03
C LEU A 31 -1.41 -3.33 -12.82
N PRO A 32 -1.49 -2.40 -11.86
CA PRO A 32 -0.69 -2.44 -10.66
C PRO A 32 -1.49 -3.27 -9.64
N PHE A 33 -1.84 -4.48 -10.08
CA PHE A 33 -2.36 -5.54 -9.24
C PHE A 33 -1.24 -6.57 -9.16
N GLU A 34 -0.56 -6.61 -8.02
CA GLU A 34 0.32 -7.74 -7.75
C GLU A 34 -0.56 -8.91 -7.32
N ALA A 35 -0.68 -9.91 -8.19
CA ALA A 35 -1.29 -11.19 -7.84
C ALA A 35 -0.24 -12.05 -7.15
N LEU A 36 -0.25 -12.04 -5.81
CA LEU A 36 0.33 -13.11 -5.02
C LEU A 36 -0.63 -14.30 -5.05
N ALA A 37 -0.12 -15.52 -4.87
CA ALA A 37 -0.85 -16.77 -5.13
C ALA A 37 -2.31 -16.81 -4.61
N ASP A 38 -2.62 -16.14 -3.49
CA ASP A 38 -3.98 -16.02 -2.94
C ASP A 38 -4.43 -14.56 -2.64
N VAL A 39 -3.69 -13.55 -3.11
CA VAL A 39 -3.94 -12.14 -2.75
C VAL A 39 -3.66 -11.21 -3.93
N THR A 40 -4.65 -10.40 -4.28
CA THR A 40 -4.48 -9.29 -5.22
C THR A 40 -4.27 -7.99 -4.44
N ILE A 41 -3.11 -7.35 -4.58
CA ILE A 41 -2.81 -6.05 -3.97
C ILE A 41 -3.26 -4.94 -4.91
N ASP A 42 -4.16 -4.04 -4.49
CA ASP A 42 -4.64 -2.90 -5.30
C ASP A 42 -3.80 -1.65 -5.04
N HIS A 43 -2.72 -1.50 -5.80
CA HIS A 43 -1.86 -0.33 -5.70
C HIS A 43 -2.49 0.97 -6.27
N HIS A 44 -3.64 0.92 -6.96
CA HIS A 44 -4.37 2.14 -7.39
C HIS A 44 -5.09 2.83 -6.23
N ARG A 45 -5.24 2.19 -5.06
CA ARG A 45 -5.93 2.80 -3.93
C ARG A 45 -5.24 4.06 -3.44
N THR A 46 -3.90 4.07 -3.40
CA THR A 46 -3.09 5.24 -3.05
C THR A 46 -3.33 6.41 -3.99
N LEU A 47 -3.49 6.15 -5.29
CA LEU A 47 -3.76 7.17 -6.30
C LEU A 47 -5.17 7.78 -6.15
N ARG A 48 -6.15 7.00 -5.69
CA ARG A 48 -7.54 7.47 -5.51
C ARG A 48 -7.79 8.17 -4.17
N TRP A 49 -7.07 7.79 -3.11
CA TRP A 49 -7.42 8.20 -1.74
C TRP A 49 -6.25 8.71 -0.89
N GLY A 50 -5.03 8.75 -1.41
CA GLY A 50 -3.86 9.33 -0.74
C GLY A 50 -3.27 8.51 0.41
N PHE A 51 -3.81 7.32 0.71
CA PHE A 51 -3.29 6.41 1.73
C PHE A 51 -3.09 4.99 1.18
N PRO A 52 -2.03 4.27 1.63
CA PRO A 52 -1.75 2.91 1.20
C PRO A 52 -2.83 1.92 1.63
N GLU A 53 -2.83 0.74 1.01
CA GLU A 53 -3.79 -0.32 1.30
C GLU A 53 -3.64 -0.85 2.75
N VAL A 54 -4.76 -0.91 3.48
CA VAL A 54 -4.81 -1.49 4.82
C VAL A 54 -5.07 -2.98 4.71
N ILE A 55 -4.21 -3.79 5.32
CA ILE A 55 -4.35 -5.25 5.33
C ILE A 55 -5.45 -5.63 6.32
N PHE A 56 -6.51 -6.25 5.80
CA PHE A 56 -7.55 -6.83 6.61
C PHE A 56 -7.18 -8.27 7.01
N GLY A 57 -6.72 -8.46 8.25
CA GLY A 57 -6.18 -9.75 8.70
C GLY A 57 -7.22 -10.83 9.01
N ALA A 58 -8.47 -10.46 9.29
CA ALA A 58 -9.49 -11.45 9.60
C ALA A 58 -9.81 -12.34 8.39
N GLY A 59 -9.78 -13.66 8.59
CA GLY A 59 -9.99 -14.66 7.54
C GLY A 59 -8.75 -14.98 6.68
N LYS A 60 -7.61 -14.32 6.90
CA LYS A 60 -6.32 -14.66 6.27
C LYS A 60 -5.48 -15.55 7.17
N THR A 61 -4.54 -16.29 6.59
CA THR A 61 -3.55 -17.03 7.37
C THR A 61 -2.42 -16.10 7.85
N PRO A 62 -1.68 -16.46 8.92
CA PRO A 62 -0.46 -15.75 9.34
C PRO A 62 0.52 -15.50 8.21
N GLU A 63 0.75 -16.50 7.35
CA GLU A 63 1.70 -16.45 6.24
C GLU A 63 1.23 -15.50 5.14
N GLN A 64 -0.08 -15.48 4.85
CA GLN A 64 -0.67 -14.54 3.90
C GLN A 64 -0.50 -13.10 4.39
N VAL A 65 -0.83 -12.82 5.66
CA VAL A 65 -0.65 -11.47 6.22
C VAL A 65 0.82 -11.07 6.21
N ALA A 66 1.73 -11.96 6.59
CA ALA A 66 3.16 -11.69 6.60
C ALA A 66 3.69 -11.36 5.19
N THR A 67 3.29 -12.12 4.18
CA THR A 67 3.71 -11.93 2.78
C THR A 67 3.19 -10.60 2.23
N ILE A 68 1.90 -10.30 2.43
CA ILE A 68 1.31 -9.02 1.98
C ILE A 68 2.02 -7.85 2.67
N PHE A 69 2.25 -7.95 3.98
CA PHE A 69 2.87 -6.89 4.76
C PHE A 69 4.30 -6.62 4.30
N ALA A 70 5.09 -7.68 4.07
CA ALA A 70 6.45 -7.57 3.54
C ALA A 70 6.46 -6.83 2.20
N ARG A 71 5.62 -7.25 1.23
CA ARG A 71 5.50 -6.60 -0.07
C ARG A 71 5.08 -5.14 0.01
N LEU A 72 4.06 -4.84 0.80
CA LEU A 72 3.60 -3.47 0.98
C LEU A 72 4.68 -2.60 1.64
N SER A 73 5.50 -3.16 2.55
CA SER A 73 6.57 -2.43 3.23
C SER A 73 7.80 -2.15 2.34
N GLU A 74 7.97 -2.86 1.22
CA GLU A 74 8.99 -2.56 0.21
C GLU A 74 8.60 -1.32 -0.63
N LEU A 75 7.29 -1.13 -0.84
CA LEU A 75 6.74 -0.12 -1.74
C LEU A 75 6.29 1.16 -1.01
N HIS A 76 5.90 1.03 0.25
CA HIS A 76 5.33 2.13 1.03
C HIS A 76 6.05 2.28 2.37
N PRO A 77 6.33 3.52 2.81
CA PRO A 77 6.94 3.78 4.11
C PRO A 77 5.94 3.58 5.27
N ARG A 78 4.65 3.37 4.98
CA ARG A 78 3.59 3.17 5.97
C ARG A 78 2.71 2.00 5.59
N VAL A 79 2.50 1.08 6.53
CA VAL A 79 1.63 -0.10 6.34
C VAL A 79 0.88 -0.35 7.63
N LEU A 80 -0.40 -0.71 7.52
CA LEU A 80 -1.26 -1.08 8.66
C LEU A 80 -1.97 -2.39 8.34
N ALA A 81 -1.90 -3.35 9.26
CA ALA A 81 -2.76 -4.52 9.29
C ALA A 81 -3.67 -4.45 10.52
N THR A 82 -4.95 -4.76 10.34
CA THR A 82 -5.97 -4.72 11.40
C THR A 82 -6.66 -6.07 11.57
N ARG A 83 -7.30 -6.27 12.73
CA ARG A 83 -7.99 -7.51 13.12
C ARG A 83 -7.08 -8.74 13.09
N VAL A 84 -5.79 -8.54 13.34
CA VAL A 84 -4.79 -9.60 13.39
C VAL A 84 -4.81 -10.34 14.73
N THR A 85 -4.03 -11.41 14.83
CA THR A 85 -3.80 -12.20 16.06
C THR A 85 -2.30 -12.24 16.35
N LEU A 86 -1.91 -12.78 17.51
CA LEU A 86 -0.50 -12.93 17.86
C LEU A 86 0.27 -13.78 16.83
N ALA A 87 -0.35 -14.83 16.28
CA ALA A 87 0.25 -15.67 15.25
C ALA A 87 0.57 -14.88 13.97
N HIS A 88 -0.35 -14.00 13.54
CA HIS A 88 -0.09 -13.08 12.43
C HIS A 88 1.11 -12.18 12.73
N TYR A 89 1.17 -11.59 13.93
CA TYR A 89 2.30 -10.75 14.33
C TYR A 89 3.63 -11.49 14.28
N GLN A 90 3.69 -12.69 14.85
CA GLN A 90 4.92 -13.49 14.88
C GLN A 90 5.41 -13.84 13.47
N ALA A 91 4.51 -14.26 12.59
CA ALA A 91 4.83 -14.53 11.19
C ALA A 91 5.34 -13.27 10.48
N THR A 92 4.67 -12.13 10.66
CA THR A 92 5.10 -10.87 10.03
C THR A 92 6.43 -10.36 10.59
N LYS A 93 6.66 -10.47 11.91
CA LYS A 93 7.88 -10.01 12.58
C LYS A 93 9.13 -10.74 12.08
N ALA A 94 8.97 -12.01 11.68
CA ALA A 94 10.06 -12.80 11.10
C ALA A 94 10.52 -12.25 9.73
N LEU A 95 9.62 -11.64 8.95
CA LEU A 95 9.93 -11.08 7.63
C LEU A 95 10.26 -9.58 7.68
N VAL A 96 9.61 -8.83 8.57
CA VAL A 96 9.75 -7.37 8.69
C VAL A 96 10.06 -7.03 10.15
N PRO A 97 11.35 -6.92 10.54
CA PRO A 97 11.74 -6.79 11.94
C PRO A 97 11.41 -5.42 12.58
N ASP A 98 11.21 -4.37 11.79
CA ASP A 98 11.00 -2.98 12.25
C ASP A 98 9.53 -2.59 12.44
N LEU A 99 8.62 -3.57 12.46
CA LEU A 99 7.20 -3.35 12.73
C LEU A 99 6.86 -3.24 14.22
N ASN A 100 5.68 -2.69 14.48
CA ASN A 100 5.04 -2.55 15.78
C ASN A 100 3.77 -3.41 15.85
N TYR A 101 3.39 -3.82 17.06
CA TYR A 101 2.17 -4.59 17.32
C TYR A 101 1.47 -4.11 18.58
N HIS A 102 0.14 -4.03 18.50
CA HIS A 102 -0.70 -3.70 19.63
C HIS A 102 -1.77 -4.78 19.79
N GLU A 103 -1.71 -5.50 20.90
CA GLU A 103 -2.56 -6.66 21.15
C GLU A 103 -4.04 -6.27 21.26
N MET A 104 -4.37 -5.31 22.12
CA MET A 104 -5.77 -4.85 22.32
C MET A 104 -6.40 -4.30 21.04
N ALA A 105 -5.68 -3.45 20.30
CA ALA A 105 -6.14 -2.90 19.03
C ALA A 105 -6.13 -3.94 17.89
N ARG A 106 -5.52 -5.11 18.12
CA ARG A 106 -5.34 -6.16 17.12
C ARG A 106 -4.74 -5.62 15.83
N SER A 107 -3.68 -4.84 15.95
CA SER A 107 -3.04 -4.13 14.84
C SER A 107 -1.54 -4.33 14.78
N ILE A 108 -1.02 -4.45 13.55
CA ILE A 108 0.41 -4.40 13.23
C ILE A 108 0.62 -3.19 12.35
N TRP A 109 1.62 -2.37 12.61
CA TRP A 109 1.92 -1.23 11.75
C TRP A 109 3.41 -0.96 11.62
N LEU A 110 3.73 -0.29 10.53
CA LEU A 110 5.06 0.21 10.21
C LEU A 110 4.89 1.66 9.76
N ASP A 111 5.73 2.55 10.29
CA ASP A 111 5.81 3.95 9.86
C ASP A 111 7.27 4.40 9.87
N ARG A 112 7.88 4.40 8.67
CA ARG A 112 9.25 4.88 8.41
C ARG A 112 9.31 6.38 8.11
N GLU A 113 8.17 7.07 8.13
CA GLU A 113 8.04 8.52 7.96
C GLU A 113 7.42 9.18 9.21
N ALA A 114 7.64 8.62 10.41
CA ALA A 114 7.02 9.11 11.64
C ALA A 114 7.37 10.59 11.97
N GLU A 115 8.51 11.07 11.46
CA GLU A 115 9.02 12.44 11.65
C GLU A 115 8.47 13.47 10.65
N ARG A 116 7.61 13.06 9.71
CA ARG A 116 7.04 13.99 8.73
C ARG A 116 6.28 15.10 9.44
N ALA A 117 6.57 16.34 9.06
CA ALA A 117 6.01 17.54 9.68
C ALA A 117 4.48 17.45 9.76
N ARG A 118 3.95 17.49 10.99
CA ARG A 118 2.51 17.49 11.25
C ARG A 118 2.01 18.92 11.15
N ASN A 119 0.83 19.10 10.56
CA ASN A 119 0.17 20.41 10.56
C ASN A 119 -0.29 20.74 11.98
N ALA A 120 0.29 21.77 12.57
CA ALA A 120 -0.06 22.20 13.93
C ALA A 120 -1.57 22.47 14.02
N GLY A 121 -2.21 21.93 15.07
CA GLY A 121 -3.64 22.08 15.30
C GLY A 121 -4.56 21.12 14.52
N VAL A 122 -4.01 20.22 13.69
CA VAL A 122 -4.80 19.23 12.93
C VAL A 122 -4.60 17.84 13.52
N VAL A 123 -5.70 17.19 13.93
CA VAL A 123 -5.74 15.78 14.32
C VAL A 123 -6.82 15.10 13.47
N VAL A 124 -6.45 14.03 12.77
CA VAL A 124 -7.41 13.17 12.06
C VAL A 124 -7.64 11.94 12.93
N VAL A 125 -8.89 11.72 13.32
CA VAL A 125 -9.34 10.51 14.04
C VAL A 125 -10.27 9.77 13.10
N ALA A 126 -9.94 8.52 12.77
CA ALA A 126 -10.69 7.65 11.87
C ALA A 126 -11.02 6.33 12.55
#